data_AF-A0A1P8YMH0-F1
#
_entry.id   AF-A0A1P8YMH0-F1
#
_cell.length_a   1.000
_cell.length_b   1.000
_cell.length_c   1.000
_cell.angle_alpha   90.00
_cell.angle_beta   90.00
_cell.angle_gamma   90.00
#
_symmetry.space_group_name_H-M   'P 1'
#
loop_
_entity.id
_entity.type
_entity.pdbx_description
1 polymer ?
#
loop_
_entity_poly.entity_id
_entity_poly.type
_entity_poly.pdbx_seq_one_letter_code
_entity_poly.pdbx_strand_id
1 'polypeptide(L)'
;MDRDVVIWIVVIVVIAAIVLLVAVAVWFARNARARHQRAEAQDIRERATEQSHEVGQEEALADETAARARMAEAEADAKRAEAERLQERARARAADAAKSREELDGQFEKADDIDPDATQRIAPPDREPRA
;
A
#
# COMPACT_ATOMS: atom_id res chain seq x y z
N MET A 1 -69.34 65.23 16.11
CA MET A 1 -68.58 64.07 15.60
C MET A 1 -69.41 62.84 15.89
N ASP A 2 -69.89 62.18 14.85
CA ASP A 2 -70.81 61.05 14.99
C ASP A 2 -70.11 59.89 15.71
N ARG A 3 -70.79 59.30 16.70
CA ARG A 3 -70.24 58.19 17.52
C ARG A 3 -69.79 57.02 16.64
N ASP A 4 -70.44 56.81 15.51
CA ASP A 4 -70.09 55.78 14.54
C ASP A 4 -68.73 56.02 13.89
N VAL A 5 -68.38 57.29 13.59
CA VAL A 5 -67.07 57.67 13.06
C VAL A 5 -65.97 57.42 14.10
N VAL A 6 -66.23 57.73 15.37
CA VAL A 6 -65.28 57.47 16.46
C VAL A 6 -65.04 55.97 16.64
N ILE A 7 -66.09 55.14 16.60
CA ILE A 7 -65.99 53.68 16.71
C ILE A 7 -65.16 53.11 15.54
N TRP A 8 -65.42 53.55 14.31
CA TRP A 8 -64.68 53.09 13.14
C TRP A 8 -63.19 53.44 13.19
N ILE A 9 -62.87 54.65 13.65
CA ILE A 9 -61.46 55.07 13.85
C ILE A 9 -60.76 54.17 14.87
N VAL A 10 -61.41 53.89 16.00
CA VAL A 10 -60.84 53.01 17.04
C VAL A 10 -60.61 51.60 16.48
N VAL A 11 -61.54 51.06 15.70
CA VAL A 11 -61.40 49.74 15.07
C VAL A 11 -60.21 49.70 14.11
N ILE A 12 -60.03 50.72 13.25
CA ILE A 12 -58.88 50.79 12.34
C ILE A 12 -57.56 50.83 13.13
N VAL A 13 -57.49 51.63 14.20
CA VAL A 13 -56.27 51.76 15.01
C VAL A 13 -55.91 50.42 15.68
N VAL A 14 -56.92 49.70 16.19
CA VAL A 14 -56.70 48.37 16.79
C VAL A 14 -56.20 47.37 15.75
N ILE A 15 -56.81 47.35 14.56
CA ILE A 15 -56.37 46.47 13.47
C ILE A 15 -54.93 46.81 13.05
N ALA A 16 -54.62 48.10 12.88
CA ALA A 16 -53.28 48.55 12.54
C ALA A 16 -52.25 48.15 13.61
N ALA A 17 -52.58 48.28 14.89
CA ALA A 17 -51.71 47.86 15.99
C ALA A 17 -51.46 46.34 15.98
N ILE A 18 -52.49 45.52 15.72
CA ILE A 18 -52.35 44.07 15.62
C ILE A 18 -51.46 43.69 14.43
N VAL A 19 -51.67 44.30 13.26
CA VAL A 19 -50.85 44.04 12.07
C VAL A 19 -49.39 44.41 12.33
N LEU A 20 -49.14 45.53 13.01
CA LEU A 20 -47.80 45.99 13.33
C LEU A 20 -47.09 45.04 14.31
N LEU A 21 -47.80 44.54 15.32
CA LEU A 21 -47.28 43.53 16.25
C LEU A 21 -46.92 42.21 15.54
N VAL A 22 -47.78 41.73 14.64
CA VAL A 22 -47.52 40.50 13.87
C VAL A 22 -46.32 40.69 12.94
N ALA A 23 -46.20 41.84 12.27
CA ALA A 23 -45.08 42.13 11.38
C ALA A 23 -43.72 42.13 12.13
N VAL A 24 -43.68 42.73 13.33
CA VAL A 24 -42.47 42.75 14.17
C VAL A 24 -42.11 41.34 14.65
N ALA A 25 -43.10 40.55 15.08
CA ALA A 25 -42.88 39.17 15.52
C ALA A 25 -42.29 38.28 14.40
N VAL A 26 -42.82 38.39 13.17
CA VAL A 26 -42.32 37.63 12.01
C VAL A 26 -40.89 38.06 11.65
N TRP A 27 -40.57 39.36 11.72
CA TRP A 27 -39.24 39.86 11.42
C TRP A 27 -38.18 39.33 12.41
N PHE A 28 -38.49 39.36 13.72
CA PHE A 28 -37.61 38.79 14.74
C PHE A 28 -37.42 37.28 14.58
N ALA A 29 -38.49 36.53 14.32
CA ALA A 29 -38.42 35.08 14.10
C ALA A 29 -37.54 34.72 12.88
N ARG A 30 -37.63 35.49 11.79
CA ARG A 30 -36.78 35.31 10.60
C ARG A 30 -35.32 35.61 10.87
N ASN A 31 -35.03 36.68 11.59
CA ASN A 31 -33.67 37.08 11.94
C ASN A 31 -33.00 36.11 12.92
N ALA A 32 -33.75 35.57 13.88
CA ALA A 32 -33.25 34.55 14.80
C ALA A 32 -32.86 33.26 14.06
N ARG A 33 -33.68 32.82 13.09
CA ARG A 33 -33.39 31.62 12.28
C ARG A 33 -32.13 31.76 11.43
N ALA A 34 -31.91 32.94 10.84
CA ALA A 34 -30.70 33.24 10.06
C ALA A 34 -29.42 33.24 10.93
N ARG A 35 -29.52 33.66 12.21
CA ARG A 35 -28.39 33.61 13.15
C ARG A 35 -28.06 32.19 13.59
N HIS A 36 -29.08 31.38 13.89
CA HIS A 36 -28.87 29.97 14.24
C HIS A 36 -28.24 29.17 13.10
N GLN A 37 -28.70 29.36 11.85
CA GLN A 37 -28.13 28.68 10.68
C GLN A 37 -26.66 29.05 10.42
N ARG A 38 -26.26 30.29 10.72
CA ARG A 38 -24.86 30.72 10.57
C ARG A 38 -23.94 30.11 11.62
N ALA A 39 -24.42 30.00 12.86
CA ALA A 39 -23.67 29.37 13.95
C ALA A 39 -23.46 27.87 13.69
N GLU A 40 -24.51 27.17 13.27
CA GLU A 40 -24.44 25.75 12.93
C GLU A 40 -23.48 25.48 11.75
N ALA A 41 -23.49 26.34 10.73
CA ALA A 41 -22.54 26.25 9.62
C ALA A 41 -21.09 26.60 10.01
N GLN A 42 -20.86 27.35 11.08
CA GLN A 42 -19.50 27.59 11.61
C GLN A 42 -19.03 26.38 12.40
N ASP A 43 -19.87 25.84 13.27
CA ASP A 43 -19.56 24.63 14.07
C ASP A 43 -19.27 23.41 13.18
N ILE A 44 -20.05 23.19 12.11
CA ILE A 44 -19.76 22.13 11.13
C ILE A 44 -18.41 22.36 10.42
N ARG A 45 -18.05 23.61 10.10
CA ARG A 45 -16.76 23.92 9.46
C ARG A 45 -15.59 23.72 10.41
N GLU A 46 -15.74 24.09 11.67
CA GLU A 46 -14.72 23.88 12.70
C GLU A 46 -14.48 22.38 12.92
N ARG A 47 -15.55 21.60 13.12
CA ARG A 47 -15.46 20.14 13.27
C ARG A 47 -14.90 19.44 12.04
N ALA A 48 -15.26 19.89 10.83
CA ALA A 48 -14.70 19.34 9.59
C ALA A 48 -13.20 19.66 9.44
N THR A 49 -12.75 20.81 9.94
CA THR A 49 -11.33 21.19 9.93
C THR A 49 -10.55 20.30 10.88
N GLU A 50 -11.05 20.06 12.11
CA GLU A 50 -10.42 19.13 13.06
C GLU A 50 -10.33 17.70 12.49
N GLN A 51 -11.41 17.19 11.91
CA GLN A 51 -11.42 15.86 11.28
C GLN A 51 -10.46 15.76 10.09
N SER A 52 -10.28 16.84 9.32
CA SER A 52 -9.33 16.84 8.21
C SER A 52 -7.87 16.69 8.65
N HIS A 53 -7.52 17.17 9.86
CA HIS A 53 -6.19 16.97 10.42
C HIS A 53 -5.92 15.52 10.85
N GLU A 54 -6.94 14.81 11.32
CA GLU A 54 -6.85 13.40 11.69
C GLU A 54 -6.71 12.52 10.44
N VAL A 55 -7.56 12.74 9.43
CA VAL A 55 -7.51 12.02 8.14
C VAL A 55 -6.18 12.28 7.43
N GLY A 56 -5.67 13.51 7.44
CA GLY A 56 -4.38 13.83 6.83
C GLY A 56 -3.18 13.14 7.50
N GLN A 57 -3.25 12.87 8.80
CA GLN A 57 -2.22 12.11 9.51
C GLN A 57 -2.26 10.63 9.13
N GLU A 58 -3.45 10.04 9.03
CA GLU A 58 -3.60 8.66 8.56
C GLU A 58 -3.15 8.49 7.10
N GLU A 59 -3.47 9.46 6.24
CA GLU A 59 -3.03 9.48 4.84
C GLU A 59 -1.49 9.57 4.74
N ALA A 60 -0.86 10.42 5.55
CA ALA A 60 0.61 10.50 5.61
C ALA A 60 1.25 9.19 6.09
N LEU A 61 0.67 8.52 7.09
CA LEU A 61 1.15 7.21 7.57
C LEU A 61 0.95 6.10 6.52
N ALA A 62 -0.16 6.15 5.77
CA ALA A 62 -0.41 5.23 4.68
C ALA A 62 0.61 5.41 3.55
N ASP A 63 0.90 6.65 3.17
CA ASP A 63 1.92 6.98 2.16
C ASP A 63 3.33 6.57 2.61
N GLU A 64 3.69 6.82 3.87
CA GLU A 64 4.96 6.37 4.44
C GLU A 64 5.07 4.85 4.41
N THR A 65 4.00 4.14 4.77
CA THR A 65 3.95 2.68 4.77
C THR A 65 4.06 2.13 3.34
N ALA A 66 3.37 2.74 2.38
CA ALA A 66 3.46 2.36 0.97
C ALA A 66 4.86 2.62 0.41
N ALA A 67 5.50 3.72 0.78
CA ALA A 67 6.89 4.00 0.41
C ALA A 67 7.86 2.97 1.01
N ARG A 68 7.70 2.62 2.30
CA ARG A 68 8.50 1.57 2.96
C ARG A 68 8.32 0.20 2.32
N ALA A 69 7.10 -0.16 1.95
CA ALA A 69 6.81 -1.41 1.25
C ALA A 69 7.56 -1.48 -0.10
N ARG A 70 7.53 -0.41 -0.89
CA ARG A 70 8.27 -0.32 -2.16
C ARG A 70 9.78 -0.43 -1.98
N MET A 71 10.34 0.17 -0.92
CA MET A 71 11.77 0.03 -0.61
C MET A 71 12.13 -1.41 -0.23
N ALA A 72 11.32 -2.05 0.61
CA ALA A 72 11.55 -3.43 1.02
C ALA A 72 11.46 -4.42 -0.16
N GLU A 73 10.53 -4.19 -1.09
CA GLU A 73 10.41 -4.97 -2.33
C GLU A 73 11.65 -4.81 -3.22
N ALA A 74 12.11 -3.57 -3.43
CA ALA A 74 13.32 -3.31 -4.20
C ALA A 74 14.58 -3.97 -3.59
N GLU A 75 14.71 -3.96 -2.26
CA GLU A 75 15.79 -4.66 -1.57
C GLU A 75 15.70 -6.18 -1.73
N ALA A 76 14.50 -6.74 -1.69
CA ALA A 76 14.28 -8.17 -1.89
C ALA A 76 14.67 -8.57 -3.32
N ASP A 77 14.27 -7.80 -4.31
CA ASP A 77 14.64 -8.05 -5.72
C ASP A 77 16.14 -7.93 -5.95
N ALA A 78 16.80 -6.95 -5.32
CA ALA A 78 18.26 -6.83 -5.39
C ALA A 78 18.97 -8.08 -4.80
N LYS A 79 18.49 -8.57 -3.65
CA LYS A 79 19.02 -9.81 -3.03
C LYS A 79 18.76 -11.04 -3.88
N ARG A 80 17.60 -11.13 -4.53
CA ARG A 80 17.27 -12.23 -5.46
C ARG A 80 18.21 -12.23 -6.66
N ALA A 81 18.46 -11.07 -7.26
CA ALA A 81 19.40 -10.95 -8.37
C ALA A 81 20.83 -11.31 -7.96
N GLU A 82 21.25 -10.96 -6.73
CA GLU A 82 22.56 -11.38 -6.20
C GLU A 82 22.64 -12.90 -6.00
N ALA A 83 21.60 -13.50 -5.44
CA ALA A 83 21.51 -14.95 -5.27
C ALA A 83 21.57 -15.70 -6.61
N GLU A 84 20.86 -15.20 -7.62
CA GLU A 84 20.90 -15.74 -8.99
C GLU A 84 22.32 -15.68 -9.56
N ARG A 85 23.02 -14.54 -9.43
CA ARG A 85 24.42 -14.42 -9.87
C ARG A 85 25.36 -15.39 -9.16
N LEU A 86 25.18 -15.60 -7.85
CA LEU A 86 25.97 -16.58 -7.10
C LEU A 86 25.67 -18.00 -7.58
N GLN A 87 24.41 -18.32 -7.86
CA GLN A 87 24.01 -19.62 -8.37
C GLN A 87 24.57 -19.88 -9.78
N GLU A 88 24.56 -18.88 -10.66
CA GLU A 88 25.19 -18.97 -11.99
C GLU A 88 26.68 -19.24 -11.88
N ARG A 89 27.39 -18.51 -11.00
CA ARG A 89 28.82 -18.75 -10.75
C ARG A 89 29.09 -20.15 -10.22
N ALA A 90 28.25 -20.65 -9.30
CA ALA A 90 28.36 -22.00 -8.79
C ALA A 90 28.15 -23.05 -9.89
N ARG A 91 27.15 -22.85 -10.77
CA ARG A 91 26.91 -23.72 -11.94
C ARG A 91 28.08 -23.71 -12.91
N ALA A 92 28.66 -22.54 -13.20
CA ALA A 92 29.83 -22.41 -14.06
C ALA A 92 31.03 -23.18 -13.47
N ARG A 93 31.31 -22.99 -12.18
CA ARG A 93 32.39 -23.73 -11.48
C ARG A 93 32.17 -25.24 -11.48
N ALA A 94 30.92 -25.68 -11.30
CA ALA A 94 30.59 -27.09 -11.35
C ALA A 94 30.79 -27.67 -12.76
N ALA A 95 30.42 -26.93 -13.80
CA ALA A 95 30.65 -27.33 -15.19
C ALA A 95 32.15 -27.40 -15.53
N ASP A 96 32.95 -26.41 -15.10
CA ASP A 96 34.41 -26.43 -15.28
C ASP A 96 35.06 -27.63 -14.58
N ALA A 97 34.61 -27.94 -13.36
CA ALA A 97 35.09 -29.10 -12.61
C ALA A 97 34.71 -30.43 -13.29
N ALA A 98 33.49 -30.53 -13.83
CA ALA A 98 33.05 -31.70 -14.58
C ALA A 98 33.89 -31.91 -15.85
N LYS A 99 34.13 -30.83 -16.61
CA LYS A 99 34.99 -30.87 -17.80
C LYS A 99 36.42 -31.28 -17.46
N SER A 100 36.98 -30.76 -16.37
CA SER A 100 38.33 -31.14 -15.92
C SER A 100 38.42 -32.62 -15.55
N ARG A 101 37.37 -33.20 -14.99
CA ARG A 101 37.31 -34.65 -14.71
C ARG A 101 37.29 -35.46 -15.99
N GLU A 102 36.45 -35.08 -16.95
CA GLU A 102 36.38 -35.74 -18.25
C GLU A 102 37.74 -35.70 -19.00
N GLU A 103 38.44 -34.56 -18.95
CA GLU A 103 39.78 -34.42 -19.53
C GLU A 103 40.84 -35.28 -18.82
N LEU A 104 40.71 -35.49 -17.50
CA LEU A 104 41.60 -36.38 -16.74
C LEU A 104 41.29 -37.85 -17.04
N ASP A 105 40.02 -38.24 -17.04
CA ASP A 105 39.59 -39.61 -17.34
C ASP A 105 40.06 -40.01 -18.75
N GLY A 106 39.91 -39.14 -19.74
CA GLY A 106 40.43 -39.38 -21.09
C GLY A 106 41.96 -39.39 -21.21
N GLN A 107 42.69 -38.80 -20.26
CA GLN A 107 44.15 -38.95 -20.18
C GLN A 107 44.55 -40.28 -19.55
N PHE A 108 43.83 -40.74 -18.52
CA PHE A 108 44.03 -42.06 -17.94
C PHE A 108 43.75 -43.17 -18.95
N GLU A 109 42.65 -43.10 -19.70
CA GLU A 109 42.36 -44.07 -20.77
C GLU A 109 43.47 -44.13 -21.82
N LYS A 110 43.98 -42.97 -22.27
CA LYS A 110 45.11 -42.93 -23.21
C LYS A 110 46.40 -43.51 -22.62
N ALA A 111 46.64 -43.30 -21.33
CA ALA A 111 47.81 -43.86 -20.66
C ALA A 111 47.70 -45.39 -20.59
N ASP A 112 46.53 -45.91 -20.22
CA ASP A 112 46.25 -47.34 -20.14
C ASP A 112 46.33 -48.02 -21.53
N ASP A 113 45.91 -47.35 -22.60
CA ASP A 113 46.04 -47.86 -23.98
C ASP A 113 47.49 -48.00 -24.45
N ILE A 114 48.41 -47.18 -23.92
CA ILE A 114 49.83 -47.18 -24.29
C ILE A 114 50.64 -48.11 -23.38
N ASP A 115 50.19 -48.33 -22.14
CA ASP A 115 50.89 -49.14 -21.15
C ASP A 115 50.85 -50.64 -21.51
N PRO A 116 51.98 -51.26 -21.91
CA PRO A 116 52.02 -52.68 -22.24
C PRO A 116 51.78 -53.59 -21.02
N ASP A 117 51.91 -53.08 -19.80
CA ASP A 117 51.65 -53.81 -18.56
C ASP A 117 50.18 -53.73 -18.11
N ALA A 118 49.35 -52.86 -18.71
CA ALA A 118 47.92 -52.73 -18.38
C ALA A 118 47.13 -54.01 -18.66
N THR A 119 47.51 -54.74 -19.71
CA THR A 119 46.88 -56.03 -20.08
C THR A 119 47.13 -57.12 -19.02
N GLN A 120 48.26 -57.06 -18.30
CA GLN A 120 48.62 -58.06 -17.28
C GLN A 120 47.78 -57.93 -16.01
N ARG A 121 47.20 -56.76 -15.73
CA ARG A 121 46.34 -56.52 -14.57
C ARG A 121 44.91 -57.07 -14.74
N ILE A 122 44.45 -57.25 -15.99
CA ILE A 122 43.10 -57.75 -16.32
C ILE A 122 43.09 -59.28 -16.48
N ALA A 123 44.26 -59.92 -16.62
CA ALA A 123 44.36 -61.38 -16.61
C ALA A 123 43.86 -61.92 -15.25
N PRO A 124 42.79 -62.75 -15.22
CA PRO A 124 42.32 -63.35 -13.97
C PRO A 124 43.48 -64.14 -13.35
N PRO A 125 43.71 -64.09 -12.03
CA PRO A 125 44.68 -64.97 -11.41
C PRO A 125 44.23 -66.40 -11.71
N ASP A 126 45.09 -67.14 -12.43
CA ASP A 126 44.88 -68.54 -12.78
C ASP A 126 44.49 -69.30 -11.51
N ARG A 127 43.20 -69.61 -11.36
CA ARG A 127 42.71 -70.44 -10.27
C ARG A 127 43.11 -71.87 -10.62
N GLU A 128 44.25 -72.30 -10.13
CA GLU A 128 44.64 -73.71 -10.19
C GLU A 128 43.55 -74.58 -9.54
N PRO A 129 43.08 -75.64 -10.21
CA PRO A 129 42.13 -76.58 -9.65
C PRO A 129 42.86 -77.47 -8.63
N ARG A 130 42.61 -77.27 -7.33
CA ARG A 130 43.04 -78.22 -6.31
C ARG A 130 42.17 -79.47 -6.41
N ALA A 131 42.80 -80.58 -6.80
CA ALA A 131 42.30 -81.95 -6.70
C ALA A 131 42.24 -82.44 -5.24
#